data_AF-Q6XHI9-F1
#
_entry.id   AF-Q6XHI9-F1
#
_cell.length_a   1.000
_cell.length_b   1.000
_cell.length_c   1.000
_cell.angle_alpha   90.00
_cell.angle_beta   90.00
_cell.angle_gamma   90.00
#
_symmetry.space_group_name_H-M   'P 1'
#
loop_
_entity.id
_entity.type
_entity.pdbx_description
1 polymer ?
#
loop_
_entity_poly.entity_id
_entity_poly.type
_entity_poly.pdbx_seq_one_letter_code
_entity_poly.pdbx_strand_id
1 'polypeptide(L)'
;MPPNAQAGAQSISDSLIAAASAAADSGQSPTKLQEDSTGVLFECDVETTDGGLVKDITVMKKAEKRRLKLVWRNIIAFGYLHLAALYGAYLMVTSAKWQTVITAYLLYVVSGLGITAGAHRLWAHRSYKAKWPLRVILIIFNTIAFQDAAYHWARDHRV
;
A
#
# COMPACT_ATOMS: atom_id res chain seq x y z
N MET A 1 55.65 3.07 -30.65
CA MET A 1 55.18 3.99 -29.60
C MET A 1 54.47 5.15 -30.30
N PRO A 2 53.13 5.22 -30.26
CA PRO A 2 52.40 6.35 -30.83
C PRO A 2 52.17 7.47 -29.79
N PRO A 3 52.28 8.76 -30.18
CA PRO A 3 51.95 9.91 -29.35
C PRO A 3 50.48 10.31 -29.60
N ASN A 4 49.62 10.36 -28.58
CA ASN A 4 48.34 11.11 -28.61
C ASN A 4 47.60 11.06 -27.25
N ALA A 5 48.06 11.83 -26.26
CA ALA A 5 47.42 11.90 -24.94
C ALA A 5 47.17 13.33 -24.42
N GLN A 6 47.16 14.36 -25.28
CA GLN A 6 47.10 15.76 -24.79
C GLN A 6 45.99 16.66 -25.37
N ALA A 7 45.06 16.15 -26.19
CA ALA A 7 44.03 17.00 -26.82
C ALA A 7 42.74 17.22 -25.97
N GLY A 8 42.49 16.43 -24.91
CA GLY A 8 41.20 16.46 -24.18
C GLY A 8 41.16 17.31 -22.90
N ALA A 9 42.31 17.68 -22.35
CA ALA A 9 42.36 18.42 -21.09
C ALA A 9 42.11 19.93 -21.25
N GLN A 10 42.47 20.50 -22.42
CA GLN A 10 42.35 21.94 -22.67
C GLN A 10 40.90 22.39 -22.94
N SER A 11 40.04 21.52 -23.49
CA SER A 11 38.64 21.88 -23.78
C SER A 11 37.77 21.98 -22.52
N ILE A 12 38.11 21.24 -21.46
CA ILE A 12 37.35 21.25 -20.20
C ILE A 12 37.67 22.51 -19.40
N SER A 13 38.94 22.92 -19.37
CA SER A 13 39.36 24.17 -18.71
C SER A 13 38.70 25.40 -19.33
N ASP A 14 38.58 25.45 -20.65
CA ASP A 14 37.98 26.60 -21.35
C ASP A 14 36.47 26.70 -21.08
N SER A 15 35.77 25.56 -20.99
CA SER A 15 34.35 25.52 -20.63
C SER A 15 34.06 25.92 -19.18
N LEU A 16 34.97 25.58 -18.25
CA LEU A 16 34.87 25.95 -16.83
C LEU A 16 35.16 27.44 -16.63
N ILE A 17 36.11 28.00 -17.39
CA ILE A 17 36.43 29.44 -17.35
C ILE A 17 35.29 30.26 -17.97
N ALA A 18 34.66 29.79 -19.05
CA ALA A 18 33.49 30.44 -19.64
C ALA A 18 32.26 30.39 -18.72
N ALA A 19 32.05 29.28 -18.00
CA ALA A 19 31.00 29.18 -16.99
C ALA A 19 31.26 30.08 -15.78
N ALA A 20 32.53 30.21 -15.36
CA ALA A 20 32.93 31.08 -14.27
C ALA A 20 32.81 32.58 -14.62
N SER A 21 33.06 32.98 -15.87
CA SER A 21 32.86 34.37 -16.30
C SER A 21 31.38 34.73 -16.43
N ALA A 22 30.51 33.78 -16.75
CA ALA A 22 29.07 33.99 -16.80
C ALA A 22 28.46 34.15 -15.39
N ALA A 23 29.00 33.46 -14.39
CA ALA A 23 28.55 33.55 -13.00
C ALA A 23 28.94 34.87 -12.30
N ALA A 24 29.93 35.61 -12.85
CA ALA A 24 30.39 36.87 -12.28
C ALA A 24 29.46 38.07 -12.60
N ASP A 25 28.59 37.96 -13.61
CA ASP A 25 27.70 39.07 -14.03
C ASP A 25 26.33 39.04 -13.32
N SER A 26 25.95 37.91 -12.73
CA SER A 26 24.82 37.82 -11.81
C SER A 26 25.33 37.96 -10.39
N GLY A 27 25.20 39.15 -9.79
CA GLY A 27 25.61 39.45 -8.40
C GLY A 27 24.87 38.67 -7.31
N GLN A 28 24.88 37.34 -7.38
CA GLN A 28 24.22 36.43 -6.46
C GLN A 28 25.28 35.60 -5.75
N SER A 29 25.58 36.03 -4.52
CA SER A 29 26.58 35.41 -3.66
C SER A 29 26.22 33.93 -3.35
N PRO A 30 27.16 32.98 -3.49
CA PRO A 30 26.90 31.54 -3.36
C PRO A 30 26.56 31.09 -1.92
N THR A 31 26.71 31.98 -0.94
CA THR A 31 26.55 31.66 0.49
C THR A 31 25.09 31.63 0.97
N LYS A 32 24.12 32.11 0.16
CA LYS A 32 22.74 32.30 0.63
C LYS A 32 21.80 31.09 0.47
N LEU A 33 22.23 30.00 -0.16
CA LEU A 33 21.35 28.85 -0.44
C LEU A 33 21.32 27.78 0.65
N GLN A 34 22.10 27.93 1.73
CA GLN A 34 22.30 26.86 2.71
C GLN A 34 21.68 27.13 4.09
N GLU A 35 21.13 28.33 4.33
CA GLU A 35 20.79 28.77 5.70
C GLU A 35 19.31 28.60 6.09
N ASP A 36 18.39 28.37 5.14
CA ASP A 36 16.94 28.32 5.42
C ASP A 36 16.34 26.90 5.39
N SER A 37 17.13 25.85 5.65
CA SER A 37 16.59 24.48 5.78
C SER A 37 15.96 24.28 7.15
N THR A 38 14.74 24.79 7.31
CA THR A 38 13.92 24.66 8.55
C THR A 38 13.42 23.23 8.80
N GLY A 39 13.83 22.25 7.99
CA GLY A 39 13.35 20.86 8.03
C GLY A 39 11.88 20.71 7.60
N VAL A 40 11.22 21.82 7.23
CA VAL A 40 9.90 21.83 6.62
C VAL A 40 10.11 21.69 5.11
N LEU A 41 9.59 20.61 4.56
CA LEU A 41 9.69 20.30 3.13
C LEU A 41 8.68 21.19 2.39
N PHE A 42 9.15 22.22 1.70
CA PHE A 42 8.31 23.03 0.84
C PHE A 42 8.20 22.39 -0.56
N GLU A 43 7.10 22.64 -1.27
CA GLU A 43 6.85 22.10 -2.61
C GLU A 43 7.99 22.44 -3.60
N CYS A 44 8.63 23.61 -3.42
CA CYS A 44 9.77 24.06 -4.21
C CYS A 44 11.06 23.29 -3.93
N ASP A 45 11.21 22.68 -2.75
CA ASP A 45 12.41 21.91 -2.35
C ASP A 45 12.40 20.48 -2.92
N VAL A 46 11.27 20.06 -3.50
CA VAL A 46 11.09 18.76 -4.16
C VAL A 46 11.64 18.78 -5.60
N GLU A 47 11.81 19.96 -6.18
CA GLU A 47 12.37 20.14 -7.52
C GLU A 47 13.90 19.99 -7.45
N THR A 48 14.37 18.76 -7.68
CA THR A 48 15.80 18.52 -7.95
C THR A 48 16.23 19.37 -9.15
N THR A 49 17.38 20.04 -9.06
CA THR A 49 17.96 20.90 -10.13
C THR A 49 18.09 20.17 -11.47
N ASP A 50 18.10 18.85 -11.43
CA ASP A 50 18.23 17.94 -12.57
C ASP A 50 16.88 17.65 -13.27
N GLY A 51 15.77 18.20 -12.75
CA GLY A 51 14.41 17.95 -13.25
C GLY A 51 13.97 16.49 -13.09
N GLY A 52 14.57 15.74 -12.16
CA GLY A 52 14.34 14.30 -11.98
C GLY A 52 12.87 13.96 -11.72
N LEU A 53 12.19 14.79 -10.92
CA LEU A 53 10.78 14.60 -10.59
C LEU A 53 9.86 14.75 -11.80
N VAL A 54 10.12 15.74 -12.67
CA VAL A 54 9.36 15.96 -13.92
C VAL A 54 9.57 14.79 -14.88
N LYS A 55 10.80 14.27 -14.95
CA LYS A 55 11.15 13.11 -15.78
C LYS A 55 10.42 11.84 -15.33
N ASP A 56 10.31 11.61 -14.03
CA ASP A 56 9.66 10.44 -13.46
C ASP A 56 8.12 10.48 -13.59
N ILE A 57 7.49 11.65 -13.58
CA ILE A 57 6.04 11.80 -13.83
C ILE A 57 5.67 11.42 -15.28
N THR A 58 6.53 11.75 -16.25
CA THR A 58 6.28 11.41 -17.67
C THR A 58 6.38 9.92 -17.96
N VAL A 59 7.10 9.16 -17.12
CA VAL A 59 7.25 7.72 -17.24
C VAL A 59 6.31 7.03 -16.24
N MET A 60 5.01 7.09 -16.52
CA MET A 60 4.01 6.28 -15.81
C MET A 60 4.46 4.81 -15.86
N LYS A 61 4.87 4.26 -14.71
CA LYS A 61 5.30 2.87 -14.57
C LYS A 61 4.11 1.96 -14.88
N LYS A 62 3.98 1.58 -16.15
CA LYS A 62 2.89 0.72 -16.61
C LYS A 62 3.07 -0.64 -15.96
N ALA A 63 2.13 -1.01 -15.08
CA ALA A 63 2.13 -2.32 -14.48
C ALA A 63 2.13 -3.37 -15.59
N GLU A 64 3.17 -4.21 -15.64
CA GLU A 64 3.25 -5.29 -16.59
C GLU A 64 2.00 -6.18 -16.47
N LYS A 65 1.48 -6.67 -17.61
CA LYS A 65 0.23 -7.42 -17.67
C LYS A 65 0.38 -8.74 -16.88
N ARG A 66 0.03 -8.72 -15.59
CA ARG A 66 0.09 -9.89 -14.70
C ARG A 66 -0.80 -10.99 -15.27
N ARG A 67 -0.20 -12.13 -15.64
CA ARG A 67 -0.92 -13.34 -16.04
C ARG A 67 -1.67 -13.87 -14.80
N LEU A 68 -3.00 -13.87 -14.84
CA LEU A 68 -3.82 -14.44 -13.77
C LEU A 68 -3.69 -15.96 -13.81
N LYS A 69 -3.15 -16.56 -12.74
CA LYS A 69 -3.15 -18.01 -12.55
C LYS A 69 -4.44 -18.39 -11.83
N LEU A 70 -5.35 -19.06 -12.53
CA LEU A 70 -6.65 -19.46 -11.98
C LEU A 70 -6.48 -20.66 -11.04
N VAL A 71 -6.94 -20.51 -9.79
CA VAL A 71 -6.95 -21.59 -8.80
C VAL A 71 -8.35 -22.20 -8.77
N TRP A 72 -8.59 -23.20 -9.63
CA TRP A 72 -9.91 -23.80 -9.85
C TRP A 72 -10.57 -24.37 -8.59
N ARG A 73 -9.77 -24.91 -7.65
CA ARG A 73 -10.29 -25.39 -6.36
C ARG A 73 -11.06 -24.31 -5.60
N ASN A 74 -10.51 -23.11 -5.51
CA ASN A 74 -11.15 -22.00 -4.81
C ASN A 74 -12.37 -21.50 -5.59
N ILE A 75 -12.28 -21.45 -6.93
CA ILE A 75 -13.39 -21.02 -7.79
C ILE A 75 -14.61 -21.93 -7.58
N ILE A 76 -14.41 -23.25 -7.61
CA ILE A 76 -15.48 -24.23 -7.40
C ILE A 76 -16.04 -24.13 -5.98
N ALA A 77 -15.17 -24.04 -4.96
CA ALA A 77 -15.59 -23.92 -3.56
C ALA A 77 -16.44 -22.66 -3.31
N PHE A 78 -16.00 -21.51 -3.82
CA PHE A 78 -16.77 -20.27 -3.71
C PHE A 78 -18.07 -20.35 -4.52
N GLY A 79 -18.05 -20.91 -5.73
CA GLY A 79 -19.27 -21.12 -6.52
C GLY A 79 -20.32 -21.95 -5.77
N TYR A 80 -19.91 -23.07 -5.19
CA TYR A 80 -20.79 -23.90 -4.36
C TYR A 80 -21.31 -23.15 -3.13
N LEU A 81 -20.44 -22.43 -2.41
CA LEU A 81 -20.83 -21.67 -1.23
C LEU A 81 -21.91 -20.62 -1.53
N HIS A 82 -21.80 -19.89 -2.64
CA HIS A 82 -22.80 -18.89 -3.02
C HIS A 82 -24.12 -19.52 -3.45
N LEU A 83 -24.10 -20.64 -4.18
CA LEU A 83 -25.32 -21.38 -4.53
C LEU A 83 -26.03 -21.92 -3.27
N ALA A 84 -25.26 -22.48 -2.33
CA ALA A 84 -25.79 -22.93 -1.05
C ALA A 84 -26.38 -21.78 -0.22
N ALA A 85 -25.77 -20.59 -0.26
CA ALA A 85 -26.28 -19.40 0.42
C ALA A 85 -27.63 -18.94 -0.18
N LEU A 86 -27.77 -18.95 -1.50
CA LEU A 86 -29.05 -18.61 -2.17
C LEU A 86 -30.15 -19.62 -1.80
N TYR A 87 -29.83 -20.91 -1.81
CA TYR A 87 -30.77 -21.95 -1.37
C TYR A 87 -31.14 -21.80 0.11
N GLY A 88 -30.16 -21.53 0.97
CA GLY A 88 -30.40 -21.24 2.38
C GLY A 88 -31.31 -20.03 2.60
N ALA A 89 -31.13 -18.95 1.83
CA ALA A 89 -32.00 -17.78 1.87
C ALA A 89 -33.44 -18.10 1.49
N TYR A 90 -33.64 -18.94 0.46
CA TYR A 90 -34.96 -19.46 0.12
C TYR A 90 -35.59 -20.25 1.28
N LEU A 91 -34.84 -21.19 1.89
CA LEU A 91 -35.33 -21.98 3.04
C LEU A 91 -35.69 -21.11 4.26
N MET A 92 -34.93 -20.04 4.50
CA MET A 92 -35.20 -19.11 5.61
C MET A 92 -36.59 -18.48 5.51
N VAL A 93 -37.09 -18.25 4.30
CA VAL A 93 -38.41 -17.64 4.07
C VAL A 93 -39.52 -18.69 4.01
N THR A 94 -39.28 -19.85 3.42
CA THR A 94 -40.35 -20.82 3.15
C THR A 94 -40.59 -21.84 4.26
N SER A 95 -39.57 -22.23 5.02
CA SER A 95 -39.66 -23.45 5.84
C SER A 95 -38.87 -23.42 7.15
N ALA A 96 -37.92 -22.50 7.33
CA ALA A 96 -37.11 -22.45 8.53
C ALA A 96 -37.92 -22.01 9.76
N LYS A 97 -37.59 -22.59 10.91
CA LYS A 97 -38.10 -22.11 12.20
C LYS A 97 -37.51 -20.74 12.52
N TRP A 98 -38.30 -19.87 13.16
CA TRP A 98 -37.85 -18.53 13.54
C TRP A 98 -36.59 -18.56 14.41
N GLN A 99 -36.41 -19.57 15.27
CA GLN A 99 -35.21 -19.72 16.07
C GLN A 99 -33.95 -19.88 15.20
N THR A 100 -34.02 -20.66 14.12
CA THR A 100 -32.89 -20.88 13.20
C THR A 100 -32.51 -19.59 12.49
N VAL A 101 -33.50 -18.80 12.07
CA VAL A 101 -33.27 -17.50 11.42
C VAL A 101 -32.57 -16.53 12.37
N ILE A 102 -33.01 -16.46 13.63
CA ILE A 102 -32.37 -15.62 14.64
C ILE A 102 -30.95 -16.09 14.93
N THR A 103 -30.71 -17.41 15.07
CA THR A 103 -29.36 -17.94 15.29
C THR A 103 -28.45 -17.61 14.11
N ALA A 104 -28.92 -17.76 12.87
CA ALA A 104 -28.15 -17.40 11.68
C ALA A 104 -27.80 -15.90 11.67
N TYR A 105 -28.75 -15.04 12.01
CA TYR A 105 -28.52 -13.60 12.13
C TYR A 105 -27.51 -13.25 13.23
N LEU A 106 -27.61 -13.88 14.40
CA LEU A 106 -26.65 -13.68 15.49
C LEU A 106 -25.23 -14.11 15.07
N LEU A 107 -25.09 -15.27 14.43
CA LEU A 107 -23.79 -15.72 13.91
C LEU A 107 -23.23 -14.74 12.88
N TYR A 108 -24.08 -14.19 12.01
CA TYR A 108 -23.68 -13.15 11.06
C TYR A 108 -23.10 -11.92 11.78
N VAL A 109 -23.80 -11.37 12.77
CA VAL A 109 -23.33 -10.20 13.52
C VAL A 109 -22.04 -10.51 14.29
N VAL A 110 -21.98 -11.65 14.98
CA VAL A 110 -20.80 -12.08 15.74
C VAL A 110 -19.59 -12.26 14.83
N SER A 111 -19.75 -12.88 13.67
CA SER A 111 -18.67 -13.05 12.70
C SER A 111 -18.16 -11.72 12.15
N GLY A 112 -19.08 -10.78 11.87
CA GLY A 112 -18.74 -9.41 11.45
C GLY A 112 -17.96 -8.65 12.53
N LEU A 113 -18.31 -8.80 13.81
CA LEU A 113 -17.54 -8.23 14.92
C LEU A 113 -16.15 -8.85 15.03
N GLY A 114 -16.01 -10.17 14.80
CA GLY A 114 -14.72 -10.85 14.77
C GLY A 114 -13.74 -10.25 13.74
N ILE A 115 -14.22 -9.95 12.54
CA ILE A 115 -13.41 -9.31 11.49
C ILE A 115 -13.17 -7.84 11.82
N THR A 116 -14.21 -7.07 12.05
CA THR A 116 -14.11 -5.60 12.14
C THR A 116 -13.44 -5.14 13.44
N ALA A 117 -13.86 -5.68 14.58
CA ALA A 117 -13.27 -5.33 15.87
C ALA A 117 -11.96 -6.10 16.10
N GLY A 118 -11.90 -7.38 15.69
CA GLY A 118 -10.72 -8.23 15.84
C GLY A 118 -9.69 -8.06 14.71
N ALA A 119 -9.87 -8.77 13.59
CA ALA A 119 -8.93 -8.82 12.46
C ALA A 119 -8.45 -7.45 12.01
N HIS A 120 -9.38 -6.53 11.80
CA HIS A 120 -9.12 -5.21 11.27
C HIS A 120 -8.57 -4.25 12.32
N ARG A 121 -9.36 -3.91 13.35
CA ARG A 121 -8.98 -2.86 14.31
C ARG A 121 -7.94 -3.30 15.33
N LEU A 122 -8.06 -4.51 15.88
CA LEU A 122 -7.17 -4.99 16.93
C LEU A 122 -5.85 -5.54 16.37
N TRP A 123 -5.91 -6.44 15.37
CA TRP A 123 -4.73 -7.14 14.87
C TRP A 123 -4.04 -6.42 13.71
N ALA A 124 -4.77 -5.95 12.69
CA ALA A 124 -4.15 -5.24 11.57
C ALA A 124 -3.71 -3.81 11.95
N HIS A 125 -4.62 -2.96 12.45
CA HIS A 125 -4.33 -1.54 12.71
C HIS A 125 -3.93 -1.19 14.15
N ARG A 126 -4.04 -2.13 15.09
CA ARG A 126 -3.75 -1.90 16.52
C ARG A 126 -4.40 -0.63 17.10
N SER A 127 -5.62 -0.28 16.67
CA SER A 127 -6.31 0.95 17.08
C SER A 127 -6.66 1.00 18.57
N TYR A 128 -6.67 -0.15 19.26
CA TYR A 128 -6.92 -0.23 20.69
C TYR A 128 -6.20 -1.44 21.33
N LYS A 129 -6.05 -1.42 22.66
CA LYS A 129 -5.45 -2.52 23.44
C LYS A 129 -6.55 -3.30 24.15
N ALA A 130 -6.76 -4.56 23.76
CA ALA A 130 -7.69 -5.48 24.41
C ALA A 130 -7.02 -6.29 25.52
N LYS A 131 -7.70 -6.49 26.66
CA LYS A 131 -7.29 -7.45 27.68
C LYS A 131 -7.45 -8.88 27.17
N TRP A 132 -6.74 -9.83 27.77
CA TRP A 132 -6.72 -11.24 27.37
C TRP A 132 -8.11 -11.87 27.10
N PRO A 133 -9.14 -11.74 27.97
CA PRO A 133 -10.44 -12.36 27.72
C PRO A 133 -11.11 -11.85 26.43
N LEU A 134 -11.03 -10.54 26.16
CA LEU A 134 -11.60 -9.97 24.94
C LEU A 134 -10.87 -10.46 23.68
N ARG A 135 -9.54 -10.68 23.76
CA ARG A 135 -8.77 -11.24 22.65
C ARG A 135 -9.21 -12.66 22.30
N VAL A 136 -9.52 -13.47 23.31
CA VAL A 136 -10.03 -14.85 23.14
C VAL A 136 -11.42 -14.82 22.50
N ILE A 137 -12.32 -13.96 22.98
CA ILE A 137 -13.66 -13.84 22.40
C ILE A 137 -13.58 -13.43 20.93
N LEU A 138 -12.77 -12.41 20.62
CA LEU A 138 -12.64 -11.92 19.24
C LEU A 138 -12.01 -12.95 18.30
N ILE A 139 -11.09 -13.82 18.79
CA ILE A 139 -10.50 -14.84 17.91
C ILE A 139 -11.50 -15.95 17.61
N ILE A 140 -12.34 -16.32 18.58
CA ILE A 140 -13.47 -17.25 18.36
C ILE A 140 -14.46 -16.64 17.36
N PHE A 141 -14.76 -15.35 17.48
CA PHE A 141 -15.64 -14.69 16.53
C PHE A 141 -15.05 -14.65 15.11
N ASN A 142 -13.73 -14.48 15.01
CA ASN A 142 -13.02 -14.55 13.73
C ASN A 142 -13.01 -15.95 13.12
N THR A 143 -12.96 -17.02 13.91
CA THR A 143 -13.03 -18.39 13.36
C THR A 143 -14.41 -18.70 12.77
N ILE A 144 -15.48 -18.13 13.34
CA ILE A 144 -16.83 -18.22 12.75
C ILE A 144 -16.90 -17.52 11.39
N ALA A 145 -16.16 -16.42 11.21
CA ALA A 145 -16.16 -15.65 9.97
C ALA A 145 -15.50 -16.35 8.78
N PHE A 146 -14.64 -17.35 9.02
CA PHE A 146 -14.00 -18.17 7.99
C PHE A 146 -13.26 -17.36 6.89
N GLN A 147 -12.59 -16.26 7.27
CA GLN A 147 -11.76 -15.43 6.38
C GLN A 147 -10.26 -15.63 6.66
N ASP A 148 -9.80 -16.88 6.62
CA ASP A 148 -8.45 -17.27 7.02
C ASP A 148 -8.10 -16.98 8.49
N ALA A 149 -6.90 -17.41 8.90
CA ALA A 149 -6.38 -17.12 10.23
C ALA A 149 -6.13 -15.61 10.38
N ALA A 150 -6.46 -15.05 11.55
CA ALA A 150 -6.28 -13.63 11.85
C ALA A 150 -4.85 -13.12 11.61
N TYR A 151 -3.84 -14.00 11.73
CA TYR A 151 -2.45 -13.68 11.40
C TYR A 151 -2.23 -13.43 9.90
N HIS A 152 -2.71 -14.34 9.04
CA HIS A 152 -2.61 -14.18 7.59
C HIS A 152 -3.43 -12.99 7.12
N TRP A 153 -4.65 -12.87 7.63
CA TRP A 153 -5.53 -11.74 7.34
C TRP A 153 -4.85 -10.41 7.70
N ALA A 154 -4.32 -10.28 8.92
CA ALA A 154 -3.66 -9.04 9.36
C ALA A 154 -2.37 -8.72 8.60
N ARG A 155 -1.65 -9.74 8.11
CA ARG A 155 -0.48 -9.54 7.25
C ARG A 155 -0.91 -9.00 5.89
N ASP A 156 -1.85 -9.67 5.24
CA ASP A 156 -2.28 -9.32 3.88
C ASP A 156 -3.04 -7.98 3.86
N HIS A 157 -3.64 -7.58 4.98
CA HIS A 157 -4.30 -6.27 5.14
C HIS A 157 -3.35 -5.08 5.35
N ARG A 158 -2.06 -5.33 5.64
CA ARG A 158 -1.05 -4.29 5.87
C ARG A 158 -0.18 -4.00 4.64
N VAL A 159 -0.19 -4.88 3.65
CA VAL A 159 0.61 -4.79 2.42
C VAL A 159 -0.22 -4.08 1.36
#